data_AF-A0AA39HMJ5-F1
#
_entry.id   AF-A0AA39HMJ5-F1
#
_cell.length_a   1.000
_cell.length_b   1.000
_cell.length_c   1.000
_cell.angle_alpha   90.00
_cell.angle_beta   90.00
_cell.angle_gamma   90.00
#
_symmetry.space_group_name_H-M   'P 1'
#
loop_
_entity.id
_entity.type
_entity.pdbx_description
1 polymer ?
#
loop_
_entity_poly.entity_id
_entity_poly.type
_entity_poly.pdbx_seq_one_letter_code
_entity_poly.pdbx_strand_id
1 'polypeptide(L)'
;MDGVPLRFVEDVAFILSQPARSNLCFCEHVLWRTGATKRLSEIEHFDLHVWMNASRLTFGYIASGDRTVEEIQEVKYPRYSSLRIRSYGSVNPVDRDALRPLFNIKHVEIFTMREVSYFDSYFPNFWPNYVNHMYIHNCKFNNASTISAWLKSTLKRNDLKVLSLYEVQYEGAEEDMEDDLFNTIMYGGALSYIAMLDNVGLPNITMRLCSRLLHAWTASEHGFTRNIQIGIPSEEADGQDGNAVREEYFRSSGISNVRRDVNVTKHKSGKGSVHWARGGEWMTFRWRN
;
A
#
# COMPACT_ATOMS: atom_id res chain seq x y z
N MET A 1 28.67 16.26 26.40
CA MET A 1 27.78 15.99 25.26
C MET A 1 26.53 16.81 25.50
N ASP A 2 26.33 17.87 24.72
CA ASP A 2 25.09 18.63 24.75
C ASP A 2 23.96 17.67 24.40
N GLY A 3 23.08 17.43 25.38
CA GLY A 3 22.09 16.36 25.33
C GLY A 3 21.08 16.59 24.21
N VAL A 4 20.70 15.50 23.54
CA VAL A 4 19.56 15.51 22.60
C VAL A 4 18.33 16.06 23.36
N PRO A 5 17.63 17.09 22.84
CA PRO A 5 16.46 17.62 23.51
C PRO A 5 15.39 16.54 23.75
N LEU A 6 14.78 16.51 24.93
CA LEU A 6 13.73 15.52 25.25
C LEU A 6 12.59 15.55 24.22
N ARG A 7 12.23 16.74 23.72
CA ARG A 7 11.21 16.90 22.68
C ARG A 7 11.57 16.16 21.39
N PHE A 8 12.85 16.19 20.98
CA PHE A 8 13.31 15.43 19.81
C PHE A 8 13.14 13.92 20.04
N VAL A 9 13.50 13.43 21.22
CA VAL A 9 13.31 12.02 21.58
C VAL A 9 11.83 11.63 21.57
N GLU A 10 10.96 12.47 22.12
CA GLU A 10 9.50 12.26 22.10
C GLU A 10 8.96 12.24 20.67
N ASP A 11 9.41 13.14 19.80
CA ASP A 11 9.00 13.21 18.40
C ASP A 11 9.49 11.99 17.60
N VAL A 12 10.74 11.54 17.85
CA VAL A 12 11.26 10.28 17.28
C VAL A 12 10.44 9.09 17.77
N ALA A 13 10.22 8.95 19.08
CA ALA A 13 9.39 7.88 19.63
C ALA A 13 7.96 7.89 19.07
N PHE A 14 7.45 9.06 18.69
CA PHE A 14 6.15 9.20 18.03
C PHE A 14 6.15 8.77 16.55
N ILE A 15 7.26 8.79 15.83
CA ILE A 15 7.24 8.30 14.44
C ILE A 15 7.52 6.80 14.33
N LEU A 16 8.14 6.22 15.35
CA LEU A 16 8.48 4.80 15.36
C LEU A 16 7.24 3.88 15.28
N SER A 17 7.45 2.74 14.63
CA SER A 17 6.54 1.60 14.66
C SER A 17 6.38 1.09 16.09
N GLN A 18 5.25 0.43 16.38
CA GLN A 18 4.99 -0.12 17.72
C GLN A 18 6.13 -1.00 18.24
N PRO A 19 6.71 -1.96 17.48
CA PRO A 19 7.82 -2.78 17.98
C PRO A 19 9.08 -1.97 18.27
N ALA A 20 9.45 -1.04 17.38
CA ALA A 20 10.64 -0.20 17.58
C ALA A 20 10.49 0.71 18.80
N ARG A 21 9.30 1.27 18.99
CA ARG A 21 8.96 2.09 20.17
C ARG A 21 8.97 1.27 21.46
N SER A 22 8.43 0.04 21.44
CA SER A 22 8.51 -0.87 22.58
C SER A 22 9.97 -1.18 22.94
N ASN A 23 10.82 -1.49 21.97
CA ASN A 23 12.25 -1.72 22.20
C ASN A 23 12.94 -0.49 22.80
N LEU A 24 12.57 0.71 22.34
CA LEU A 24 13.10 1.97 22.86
C LEU A 24 12.74 2.19 24.35
N CYS A 25 11.60 1.68 24.82
CA CYS A 25 11.21 1.71 26.23
C CYS A 25 12.09 0.79 27.12
N PHE A 26 12.85 -0.12 26.52
CA PHE A 26 13.77 -1.01 27.23
C PHE A 26 15.24 -0.68 26.95
N CYS A 27 15.53 0.42 26.26
CA CYS A 27 16.92 0.82 26.03
C CYS A 27 17.62 1.27 27.32
N GLU A 28 18.93 1.06 27.39
CA GLU A 28 19.75 1.45 28.55
C GLU A 28 19.88 2.97 28.70
N HIS A 29 19.73 3.70 27.59
CA HIS A 29 19.88 5.15 27.58
C HIS A 29 18.66 5.84 28.23
N VAL A 30 18.84 6.34 29.45
CA VAL A 30 17.77 6.91 30.29
C VAL A 30 16.91 7.95 29.54
N LEU A 31 17.52 8.88 28.81
CA LEU A 31 16.77 9.90 28.06
C LEU A 31 15.81 9.30 27.02
N TRP A 32 16.29 8.33 26.24
CA TRP A 32 15.50 7.67 25.20
C TRP A 32 14.39 6.82 25.79
N ARG A 33 14.70 6.06 26.85
CA ARG A 33 13.69 5.31 27.60
C ARG A 33 12.62 6.22 28.16
N THR A 34 12.99 7.28 28.88
CA THR A 34 12.04 8.21 29.51
C THR A 34 11.15 8.89 28.47
N GLY A 35 11.73 9.40 27.37
CA GLY A 35 10.95 10.01 26.29
C GLY A 35 10.02 9.03 25.59
N ALA A 36 10.49 7.80 25.32
CA ALA A 36 9.69 6.75 24.71
C ALA A 36 8.53 6.28 25.61
N THR A 37 8.80 6.03 26.88
CA THR A 37 7.78 5.60 27.86
C THR A 37 6.72 6.67 28.04
N LYS A 38 7.13 7.94 28.23
CA LYS A 38 6.19 9.05 28.33
C LYS A 38 5.32 9.16 27.08
N ARG A 39 5.94 9.11 25.90
CA ARG A 39 5.17 9.22 24.65
C ARG A 39 4.25 8.03 24.42
N LEU A 40 4.67 6.82 24.78
CA LEU A 40 3.85 5.62 24.68
C LEU A 40 2.59 5.73 25.55
N SER A 41 2.68 6.29 26.76
CA SER A 41 1.52 6.48 27.64
C SER A 41 0.51 7.53 27.15
N GLU A 42 0.91 8.42 26.24
CA GLU A 42 0.05 9.49 25.71
C GLU A 42 -0.51 9.17 24.31
N ILE A 43 -0.12 8.03 23.71
CA ILE A 43 -0.63 7.60 22.41
C ILE A 43 -1.89 6.77 22.62
N GLU A 44 -2.97 7.19 21.98
CA GLU A 44 -4.18 6.39 21.88
C GLU A 44 -4.36 5.89 20.45
N HIS A 45 -4.70 4.60 20.35
CA HIS A 45 -4.93 3.91 19.10
C HIS A 45 -6.44 3.80 18.86
N PHE A 46 -6.86 4.13 17.64
CA PHE A 46 -8.25 4.06 17.20
C PHE A 46 -8.37 3.20 15.95
N ASP A 47 -9.53 2.58 15.80
CA ASP A 47 -10.00 2.11 14.50
C ASP A 47 -11.10 3.04 14.03
N LEU A 48 -10.99 3.53 12.80
CA LEU A 48 -11.99 4.40 12.18
C LEU A 48 -12.55 3.74 10.94
N HIS A 49 -13.87 3.57 10.92
CA HIS A 49 -14.63 3.08 9.79
C HIS A 49 -15.48 4.24 9.27
N VAL A 50 -15.30 4.58 7.99
CA VAL A 50 -16.07 5.62 7.30
C VAL A 50 -16.86 4.98 6.17
N TRP A 51 -18.14 5.30 6.13
CA TRP A 51 -19.03 4.96 5.03
C TRP A 51 -19.34 6.20 4.21
N MET A 52 -19.34 6.04 2.89
CA MET A 52 -19.70 7.10 1.97
C MET A 52 -20.79 6.61 1.02
N ASN A 53 -21.87 7.37 0.92
CA ASN A 53 -22.85 7.20 -0.14
C ASN A 53 -22.56 8.23 -1.24
N ALA A 54 -21.86 7.80 -2.29
CA ALA A 54 -21.47 8.70 -3.38
C ALA A 54 -22.66 9.36 -4.08
N SER A 55 -23.80 8.67 -4.22
CA SER A 55 -24.97 9.23 -4.92
C SER A 55 -25.72 10.29 -4.11
N ARG A 56 -25.64 10.21 -2.77
CA ARG A 56 -26.32 11.16 -1.85
C ARG A 56 -25.37 12.14 -1.18
N LEU A 57 -24.05 11.99 -1.38
CA LEU A 57 -23.01 12.74 -0.69
C LEU A 57 -23.12 12.69 0.84
N THR A 58 -23.70 11.61 1.38
CA THR A 58 -23.85 11.42 2.82
C THR A 58 -22.72 10.55 3.35
N PHE A 59 -22.20 10.93 4.51
CA PHE A 59 -21.14 10.18 5.18
C PHE A 59 -21.67 9.57 6.47
N GLY A 60 -21.01 8.52 6.95
CA GLY A 60 -21.22 7.95 8.28
C GLY A 60 -19.88 7.51 8.83
N TYR A 61 -19.74 7.42 10.15
CA TYR A 61 -18.54 6.86 10.75
C TYR A 61 -18.85 6.11 12.04
N ILE A 62 -17.93 5.20 12.39
CA ILE A 62 -17.87 4.51 13.67
C ILE A 62 -16.39 4.49 14.04
N ALA A 63 -16.09 4.97 15.24
CA ALA A 63 -14.78 4.87 15.84
C ALA A 63 -14.78 3.80 16.93
N SER A 64 -13.62 3.19 17.17
CA SER A 64 -13.44 2.24 18.26
C SER A 64 -13.89 2.83 19.61
N GLY A 65 -14.79 2.13 20.31
CA GLY A 65 -15.36 2.59 21.57
C GLY A 65 -16.46 3.64 21.42
N ASP A 66 -17.07 3.75 20.23
CA ASP A 66 -18.16 4.67 19.90
C ASP A 66 -17.83 6.15 20.16
N ARG A 67 -16.54 6.50 20.04
CA ARG A 67 -16.07 7.85 20.30
C ARG A 67 -16.59 8.87 19.29
N THR A 68 -16.87 10.07 19.78
CA THR A 68 -17.25 11.19 18.92
C THR A 68 -16.03 11.80 18.22
N VAL A 69 -16.29 12.66 17.21
CA VAL A 69 -15.23 13.43 16.55
C VAL A 69 -14.46 14.27 17.57
N GLU A 70 -15.18 14.95 18.47
CA GLU A 70 -14.63 15.83 19.50
C GLU A 70 -13.72 15.04 20.44
N GLU A 71 -14.16 13.88 20.91
CA GLU A 71 -13.35 13.03 21.80
C GLU A 71 -12.05 12.56 21.14
N ILE A 72 -12.07 12.28 19.83
CA ILE A 72 -10.85 11.90 19.09
C ILE A 72 -9.93 13.12 18.90
N GLN A 73 -10.49 14.32 18.70
CA GLN A 73 -9.71 15.54 18.54
C GLN A 73 -9.03 16.01 19.83
N GLU A 74 -9.62 15.74 20.99
CA GLU A 74 -9.03 16.05 22.30
C GLU A 74 -7.86 15.13 22.65
N VAL A 75 -7.70 14.02 21.92
CA VAL A 75 -6.55 13.13 22.09
C VAL A 75 -5.31 13.85 21.61
N LYS A 76 -4.31 13.95 22.49
CA LYS A 76 -3.05 14.64 22.22
C LYS A 76 -2.27 14.03 21.05
N TYR A 77 -2.25 12.70 20.95
CA TYR A 77 -1.48 11.95 19.94
C TYR A 77 -2.28 10.80 19.33
N PRO A 78 -3.30 11.10 18.52
CA PRO A 78 -4.15 10.08 17.96
C PRO A 78 -3.42 9.30 16.87
N ARG A 79 -3.65 7.98 16.84
CA ARG A 79 -3.19 7.10 15.78
C ARG A 79 -4.30 6.20 15.32
N TYR A 80 -4.42 6.03 14.01
CA TYR A 80 -5.25 4.97 13.47
C TYR A 80 -4.45 3.68 13.36
N SER A 81 -4.84 2.67 14.13
CA SER A 81 -4.44 1.29 13.87
C SER A 81 -5.02 0.85 12.53
N SER A 82 -6.30 1.17 12.28
CA SER A 82 -6.95 0.96 11.00
C SER A 82 -7.86 2.13 10.61
N LEU A 83 -7.70 2.62 9.38
CA LEU A 83 -8.66 3.51 8.73
C LEU A 83 -9.28 2.76 7.54
N ARG A 84 -10.60 2.56 7.59
CA ARG A 84 -11.36 1.83 6.58
C ARG A 84 -12.42 2.74 5.96
N ILE A 85 -12.40 2.87 4.65
CA ILE A 85 -13.34 3.69 3.89
C ILE A 85 -14.09 2.77 2.93
N ARG A 86 -15.42 2.76 3.01
CA ARG A 86 -16.26 1.90 2.17
C ARG A 86 -17.48 2.64 1.63
N SER A 87 -17.99 2.17 0.50
CA SER A 87 -19.35 2.51 0.06
C SER A 87 -20.32 1.50 0.64
N TYR A 88 -21.19 1.85 1.59
CA TYR A 88 -22.31 0.97 2.01
C TYR A 88 -23.42 1.73 2.76
N GLY A 89 -24.62 1.14 2.76
CA GLY A 89 -25.91 1.74 3.13
C GLY A 89 -26.24 1.91 4.62
N SER A 90 -27.20 2.81 4.85
CA SER A 90 -27.84 3.25 6.11
C SER A 90 -26.94 3.30 7.35
N VAL A 91 -26.03 4.27 7.39
CA VAL A 91 -25.49 4.79 8.64
C VAL A 91 -26.17 6.12 8.92
N ASN A 92 -26.26 6.52 10.19
CA ASN A 92 -26.72 7.86 10.55
C ASN A 92 -25.85 8.89 9.80
N PRO A 93 -26.45 9.69 8.91
CA PRO A 93 -25.69 10.61 8.09
C PRO A 93 -25.05 11.66 8.98
N VAL A 94 -23.76 11.89 8.77
CA VAL A 94 -23.01 13.01 9.35
C VAL A 94 -22.61 13.96 8.24
N ASP A 95 -22.45 15.23 8.60
CA ASP A 95 -21.90 16.22 7.70
C ASP A 95 -20.47 15.81 7.31
N ARG A 96 -20.15 15.93 6.03
CA ARG A 96 -18.79 15.73 5.50
C ARG A 96 -17.79 16.58 6.26
N ASP A 97 -18.13 17.83 6.53
CA ASP A 97 -17.21 18.79 7.13
C ASP A 97 -16.91 18.43 8.60
N ALA A 98 -17.84 17.70 9.25
CA ALA A 98 -17.62 17.14 10.59
C ALA A 98 -16.58 16.00 10.59
N LEU A 99 -16.38 15.29 9.48
CA LEU A 99 -15.36 14.24 9.40
C LEU A 99 -13.97 14.77 9.05
N ARG A 100 -13.87 15.99 8.51
CA ARG A 100 -12.59 16.57 8.08
C ARG A 100 -11.48 16.49 9.14
N PRO A 101 -11.73 16.74 10.44
CA PRO A 101 -10.70 16.60 11.45
C PRO A 101 -10.16 15.17 11.60
N LEU A 102 -11.02 14.16 11.44
CA LEU A 102 -10.62 12.77 11.54
C LEU A 102 -9.60 12.39 10.46
N PHE A 103 -9.72 12.97 9.27
CA PHE A 103 -8.78 12.73 8.17
C PHE A 103 -7.47 13.52 8.27
N ASN A 104 -7.39 14.52 9.16
CA ASN A 104 -6.14 15.24 9.40
C ASN A 104 -5.15 14.43 10.27
N ILE A 105 -5.57 13.29 10.82
CA ILE A 105 -4.71 12.41 11.61
C ILE A 105 -3.70 11.74 10.68
N LYS A 106 -2.43 12.13 10.85
CA LYS A 106 -1.32 11.74 9.96
C LYS A 106 -0.87 10.31 10.14
N HIS A 107 -1.03 9.74 11.33
CA HIS A 107 -0.50 8.41 11.65
C HIS A 107 -1.57 7.35 11.46
N VAL A 108 -1.47 6.63 10.34
CA VAL A 108 -2.42 5.58 9.94
C VAL A 108 -1.60 4.36 9.58
N GLU A 109 -1.68 3.28 10.35
CA GLU A 109 -0.89 2.08 10.11
C GLU A 109 -1.48 1.25 8.97
N ILE A 110 -2.77 0.92 9.07
CA ILE A 110 -3.50 0.16 8.06
C ILE A 110 -4.52 1.08 7.38
N PHE A 111 -4.33 1.31 6.09
CA PHE A 111 -5.29 2.01 5.26
C PHE A 111 -6.05 1.02 4.36
N THR A 112 -7.38 1.07 4.38
CA THR A 112 -8.24 0.27 3.50
C THR A 112 -9.30 1.15 2.86
N MET A 113 -9.39 1.14 1.54
CA MET A 113 -10.48 1.75 0.78
C MET A 113 -11.11 0.69 -0.11
N ARG A 114 -12.44 0.57 -0.09
CA ARG A 114 -13.14 -0.44 -0.87
C ARG A 114 -14.46 0.04 -1.44
N GLU A 115 -14.68 -0.21 -2.74
CA GLU A 115 -15.94 0.09 -3.44
C GLU A 115 -16.29 1.59 -3.45
N VAL A 116 -15.28 2.46 -3.38
CA VAL A 116 -15.46 3.91 -3.25
C VAL A 116 -15.21 4.60 -4.59
N SER A 117 -16.15 5.44 -5.03
CA SER A 117 -16.01 6.25 -6.24
C SER A 117 -15.86 7.75 -5.92
N TYR A 118 -14.97 8.41 -6.64
CA TYR A 118 -14.76 9.86 -6.67
C TYR A 118 -14.33 10.47 -5.33
N PHE A 119 -13.61 9.67 -4.52
CA PHE A 119 -13.20 10.03 -3.17
C PHE A 119 -12.13 11.13 -3.11
N ASP A 120 -11.31 11.21 -4.14
CA ASP A 120 -10.21 12.17 -4.28
C ASP A 120 -10.64 13.63 -4.13
N SER A 121 -11.88 13.95 -4.52
CA SER A 121 -12.45 15.29 -4.39
C SER A 121 -12.67 15.73 -2.93
N TYR A 122 -12.82 14.78 -2.00
CA TYR A 122 -13.20 15.11 -0.62
C TYR A 122 -12.00 15.39 0.27
N PHE A 123 -10.80 14.96 -0.11
CA PHE A 123 -9.65 15.07 0.79
C PHE A 123 -8.33 15.42 0.10
N PRO A 124 -8.19 16.64 -0.45
CA PRO A 124 -6.90 17.14 -0.92
C PRO A 124 -5.82 17.16 0.19
N ASN A 125 -6.24 17.13 1.46
CA ASN A 125 -5.35 17.14 2.64
C ASN A 125 -5.22 15.78 3.34
N PHE A 126 -5.87 14.72 2.85
CA PHE A 126 -5.70 13.39 3.45
C PHE A 126 -4.38 12.78 2.99
N TRP A 127 -3.40 12.83 3.88
CA TRP A 127 -2.06 12.28 3.66
C TRP A 127 -1.72 11.37 4.82
N PRO A 128 -2.15 10.09 4.78
CA PRO A 128 -1.76 9.14 5.79
C PRO A 128 -0.26 8.90 5.60
N ASN A 129 0.51 9.48 6.51
CA ASN A 129 1.94 9.59 6.43
C ASN A 129 2.62 8.29 6.88
N TYR A 130 1.98 7.46 7.71
CA TYR A 130 2.65 6.30 8.33
C TYR A 130 2.01 4.96 7.97
N VAL A 131 1.61 4.80 6.70
CA VAL A 131 0.95 3.58 6.21
C VAL A 131 1.96 2.47 6.00
N ASN A 132 1.74 1.36 6.69
CA ASN A 132 2.49 0.13 6.50
C ASN A 132 1.69 -0.95 5.74
N HIS A 133 0.36 -0.90 5.78
CA HIS A 133 -0.51 -1.73 4.93
C HIS A 133 -1.51 -0.85 4.18
N MET A 134 -1.48 -0.92 2.86
CA MET A 134 -2.39 -0.17 1.99
C MET A 134 -3.20 -1.13 1.13
N TYR A 135 -4.52 -1.05 1.24
CA TYR A 135 -5.48 -1.81 0.43
C TYR A 135 -6.45 -0.84 -0.25
N ILE A 136 -6.50 -0.82 -1.58
CA ILE A 136 -7.44 -0.01 -2.36
C ILE A 136 -8.09 -0.92 -3.40
N HIS A 137 -9.35 -1.25 -3.19
CA HIS A 137 -10.06 -2.28 -3.97
C HIS A 137 -11.36 -1.74 -4.58
N ASN A 138 -11.61 -2.01 -5.86
CA ASN A 138 -12.86 -1.67 -6.55
C ASN A 138 -13.17 -0.17 -6.45
N CYS A 139 -12.16 0.69 -6.62
CA CYS A 139 -12.29 2.13 -6.40
C CYS A 139 -12.21 2.90 -7.71
N LYS A 140 -12.89 4.05 -7.78
CA LYS A 140 -12.81 4.96 -8.92
C LYS A 140 -12.38 6.35 -8.45
N PHE A 141 -11.45 6.98 -9.16
CA PHE A 141 -10.94 8.33 -8.84
C PHE A 141 -11.16 9.28 -10.02
N ASN A 142 -11.45 10.56 -9.77
CA ASN A 142 -11.60 11.56 -10.83
C ASN A 142 -10.26 11.96 -11.46
N ASN A 143 -9.17 11.85 -10.68
CA ASN A 143 -7.86 12.32 -11.07
C ASN A 143 -6.76 11.34 -10.67
N ALA A 144 -6.05 10.81 -11.66
CA ALA A 144 -4.89 9.96 -11.47
C ALA A 144 -3.74 10.66 -10.71
N SER A 145 -3.63 11.99 -10.73
CA SER A 145 -2.53 12.68 -10.06
C SER A 145 -2.60 12.61 -8.53
N THR A 146 -3.80 12.72 -7.94
CA THR A 146 -3.98 12.72 -6.48
C THR A 146 -3.51 11.40 -5.86
N ILE A 147 -4.00 10.29 -6.41
CA ILE A 147 -3.63 8.95 -5.96
C ILE A 147 -2.20 8.59 -6.33
N SER A 148 -1.70 9.01 -7.51
CA SER A 148 -0.30 8.79 -7.89
C SER A 148 0.65 9.51 -6.94
N ALA A 149 0.38 10.77 -6.61
CA ALA A 149 1.17 11.52 -5.64
C ALA A 149 1.14 10.87 -4.25
N TRP A 150 -0.01 10.34 -3.84
CA TRP A 150 -0.12 9.62 -2.57
C TRP A 150 0.66 8.29 -2.58
N LEU A 151 0.53 7.49 -3.64
CA LEU A 151 1.29 6.26 -3.82
C LEU A 151 2.78 6.55 -3.84
N LYS A 152 3.25 7.49 -4.66
CA LYS A 152 4.66 7.94 -4.72
C LYS A 152 5.18 8.33 -3.34
N SER A 153 4.42 9.14 -2.59
CA SER A 153 4.80 9.56 -1.24
C SER A 153 4.89 8.36 -0.28
N THR A 154 3.94 7.44 -0.34
CA THR A 154 3.94 6.23 0.51
C THR A 154 5.11 5.30 0.17
N LEU A 155 5.36 5.09 -1.13
CA LEU A 155 6.43 4.25 -1.66
C LEU A 155 7.82 4.78 -1.24
N LYS A 156 8.03 6.11 -1.26
CA LYS A 156 9.29 6.75 -0.89
C LYS A 156 9.68 6.61 0.59
N ARG A 157 8.74 6.26 1.47
CA ARG A 157 8.99 6.23 2.93
C ARG A 157 9.61 4.93 3.43
N ASN A 158 9.73 3.90 2.58
CA ASN A 158 10.33 2.59 2.90
C ASN A 158 9.70 1.83 4.09
N ASP A 159 8.64 2.35 4.71
CA ASP A 159 7.91 1.70 5.83
C ASP A 159 6.75 0.79 5.34
N LEU A 160 6.41 0.86 4.05
CA LEU A 160 5.33 0.10 3.45
C LEU A 160 5.68 -1.40 3.42
N LYS A 161 4.85 -2.22 4.07
CA LYS A 161 4.99 -3.68 4.13
C LYS A 161 4.10 -4.39 3.13
N VAL A 162 2.90 -3.84 2.90
CA VAL A 162 1.88 -4.44 2.03
C VAL A 162 1.24 -3.34 1.20
N LEU A 163 1.26 -3.53 -0.12
CA LEU A 163 0.50 -2.74 -1.08
C LEU A 163 -0.44 -3.67 -1.85
N SER A 164 -1.73 -3.35 -1.87
CA SER A 164 -2.73 -4.10 -2.63
C SER A 164 -3.67 -3.14 -3.33
N LEU A 165 -3.54 -3.06 -4.66
CA LEU A 165 -4.41 -2.33 -5.57
C LEU A 165 -5.16 -3.35 -6.43
N TYR A 166 -6.48 -3.34 -6.40
CA TYR A 166 -7.31 -4.31 -7.12
C TYR A 166 -8.51 -3.61 -7.75
N GLU A 167 -8.75 -3.79 -9.05
CA GLU A 167 -9.87 -3.17 -9.76
C GLU A 167 -9.98 -1.65 -9.52
N VAL A 168 -8.84 -0.94 -9.52
CA VAL A 168 -8.82 0.52 -9.34
C VAL A 168 -8.88 1.23 -10.69
N GLN A 169 -9.77 2.21 -10.81
CA GLN A 169 -10.03 2.97 -12.02
C GLN A 169 -9.75 4.46 -11.81
N TYR A 170 -9.24 5.12 -12.85
CA TYR A 170 -8.92 6.55 -12.83
C TYR A 170 -9.47 7.24 -14.07
N GLU A 171 -9.89 8.48 -13.90
CA GLU A 171 -10.17 9.42 -14.99
C GLU A 171 -9.03 10.44 -15.11
N GLY A 172 -8.86 11.02 -16.30
CA GLY A 172 -7.87 12.07 -16.55
C GLY A 172 -6.54 11.58 -17.14
N ALA A 173 -5.53 12.45 -17.11
CA ALA A 173 -4.23 12.18 -17.69
C ALA A 173 -3.41 11.22 -16.82
N GLU A 174 -2.75 10.29 -17.48
CA GLU A 174 -1.88 9.30 -16.90
C GLU A 174 -0.58 9.93 -16.33
N GLU A 175 -0.24 9.64 -15.07
CA GLU A 175 1.08 9.93 -14.49
C GLU A 175 2.02 8.72 -14.52
N ASP A 176 3.30 8.98 -14.85
CA ASP A 176 4.34 7.95 -14.74
C ASP A 176 4.67 7.61 -13.27
N MET A 177 4.63 6.32 -12.93
CA MET A 177 4.96 5.71 -11.64
C MET A 177 5.87 4.48 -11.79
N GLU A 178 6.27 4.12 -13.01
CA GLU A 178 7.00 2.88 -13.28
C GLU A 178 8.27 2.79 -12.44
N ASP A 179 9.04 3.88 -12.42
CA ASP A 179 10.32 3.94 -11.72
C ASP A 179 10.16 3.97 -10.20
N ASP A 180 9.18 4.70 -9.66
CA ASP A 180 8.90 4.70 -8.23
C ASP A 180 8.48 3.28 -7.76
N LEU A 181 7.63 2.60 -8.53
CA LEU A 181 7.21 1.22 -8.25
C LEU A 181 8.37 0.24 -8.38
N PHE A 182 9.12 0.31 -9.48
CA PHE A 182 10.30 -0.53 -9.70
C PHE A 182 11.32 -0.37 -8.57
N ASN A 183 11.67 0.87 -8.22
CA ASN A 183 12.60 1.16 -7.13
C ASN A 183 12.08 0.65 -5.79
N THR A 184 10.78 0.75 -5.52
CA THR A 184 10.21 0.23 -4.27
C THR A 184 10.22 -1.30 -4.23
N ILE A 185 9.94 -1.96 -5.36
CA ILE A 185 10.02 -3.42 -5.49
C ILE A 185 11.47 -3.90 -5.31
N MET A 186 12.44 -3.19 -5.86
CA MET A 186 13.84 -3.60 -5.83
C MET A 186 14.51 -3.27 -4.50
N TYR A 187 14.26 -2.07 -3.96
CA TYR A 187 15.05 -1.49 -2.87
C TYR A 187 14.24 -1.19 -1.61
N GLY A 188 12.90 -1.26 -1.65
CA GLY A 188 12.06 -1.02 -0.48
C GLY A 188 12.31 -2.07 0.60
N GLY A 189 12.90 -1.68 1.73
CA GLY A 189 13.41 -2.63 2.72
C GLY A 189 12.33 -3.40 3.50
N ALA A 190 11.19 -2.76 3.80
CA ALA A 190 10.13 -3.36 4.61
C ALA A 190 9.06 -4.13 3.81
N LEU A 191 9.10 -4.03 2.48
CA LEU A 191 8.03 -4.47 1.60
C LEU A 191 8.03 -6.00 1.44
N SER A 192 6.96 -6.63 1.91
CA SER A 192 6.78 -8.08 1.93
C SER A 192 5.78 -8.60 0.88
N TYR A 193 4.82 -7.76 0.52
CA TYR A 193 3.76 -8.11 -0.42
C TYR A 193 3.37 -6.91 -1.28
N ILE A 194 3.29 -7.12 -2.59
CA ILE A 194 2.64 -6.22 -3.53
C ILE A 194 1.66 -7.03 -4.37
N ALA A 195 0.44 -6.53 -4.48
CA ALA A 195 -0.52 -6.97 -5.48
C ALA A 195 -1.08 -5.75 -6.21
N MET A 196 -1.00 -5.72 -7.53
CA MET A 196 -1.64 -4.69 -8.34
C MET A 196 -2.36 -5.37 -9.50
N LEU A 197 -3.66 -5.61 -9.39
CA LEU A 197 -4.44 -6.43 -10.32
C LEU A 197 -5.61 -5.66 -10.90
N ASP A 198 -5.95 -5.90 -12.17
CA ASP A 198 -7.15 -5.41 -12.85
C ASP A 198 -7.37 -3.89 -12.75
N ASN A 199 -6.28 -3.12 -12.64
CA ASN A 199 -6.35 -1.66 -12.55
C ASN A 199 -6.47 -1.06 -13.96
N VAL A 200 -7.41 -0.14 -14.14
CA VAL A 200 -7.69 0.52 -15.43
C VAL A 200 -7.28 1.98 -15.33
N GLY A 201 -6.42 2.43 -16.26
CA GLY A 201 -5.90 3.80 -16.25
C GLY A 201 -4.90 4.06 -15.12
N LEU A 202 -4.42 3.02 -14.42
CA LEU A 202 -3.20 3.12 -13.62
C LEU A 202 -2.04 3.00 -14.60
N PRO A 203 -1.36 4.11 -14.93
CA PRO A 203 -0.37 4.08 -15.97
C PRO A 203 0.80 3.24 -15.47
N ASN A 204 1.49 2.57 -16.40
CA ASN A 204 2.77 1.91 -16.16
C ASN A 204 2.77 0.63 -15.30
N ILE A 205 1.62 -0.03 -15.13
CA ILE A 205 1.64 -1.48 -14.93
C ILE A 205 1.61 -2.16 -16.31
N THR A 206 2.70 -1.95 -17.04
CA THR A 206 2.85 -2.40 -18.42
C THR A 206 3.70 -3.68 -18.48
N MET A 207 3.73 -4.29 -19.66
CA MET A 207 4.67 -5.35 -20.00
C MET A 207 6.13 -4.89 -19.81
N ARG A 208 6.41 -3.59 -19.98
CA ARG A 208 7.74 -3.02 -19.73
C ARG A 208 8.17 -3.18 -18.27
N LEU A 209 7.33 -2.81 -17.31
CA LEU A 209 7.61 -3.04 -15.89
C LEU A 209 7.83 -4.54 -15.60
N CYS A 210 6.98 -5.40 -16.14
CA CYS A 210 7.10 -6.85 -15.97
C CYS A 210 8.41 -7.40 -16.51
N SER A 211 8.81 -6.99 -17.71
CA SER A 211 10.09 -7.35 -18.34
C SER A 211 11.28 -6.88 -17.50
N ARG A 212 11.26 -5.62 -17.03
CA ARG A 212 12.31 -5.09 -16.13
C ARG A 212 12.42 -5.91 -14.84
N LEU A 213 11.31 -6.28 -14.24
CA LEU A 213 11.28 -7.10 -13.03
C LEU A 213 11.78 -8.52 -13.27
N LEU A 214 11.40 -9.15 -14.39
CA LEU A 214 11.92 -10.46 -14.79
C LEU A 214 13.44 -10.42 -15.03
N HIS A 215 13.92 -9.41 -15.74
CA HIS A 215 15.34 -9.21 -15.98
C HIS A 215 16.11 -9.02 -14.67
N ALA A 216 15.63 -8.12 -13.79
CA ALA A 216 16.26 -7.90 -12.49
C ALA A 216 16.23 -9.16 -11.60
N TRP A 217 15.12 -9.90 -11.62
CA TRP A 217 14.97 -11.15 -10.87
C TRP A 217 15.90 -12.25 -11.37
N THR A 218 16.04 -12.43 -12.69
CA THR A 218 16.94 -13.44 -13.28
C THR A 218 18.42 -13.09 -13.08
N ALA A 219 18.76 -11.79 -13.13
CA ALA A 219 20.10 -11.30 -12.86
C ALA A 219 20.50 -11.45 -11.39
N SER A 220 19.56 -11.24 -10.45
CA SER A 220 19.78 -11.33 -9.00
C SER A 220 20.35 -12.68 -8.56
N GLU A 221 21.25 -12.70 -7.58
CA GLU A 221 21.75 -13.94 -6.97
C GLU A 221 20.73 -14.61 -6.06
N HIS A 222 19.88 -13.79 -5.42
CA HIS A 222 18.94 -14.20 -4.40
C HIS A 222 17.48 -13.95 -4.79
N GLY A 223 17.21 -13.68 -6.07
CA GLY A 223 15.88 -13.32 -6.57
C GLY A 223 15.26 -12.16 -5.77
N PHE A 224 13.93 -12.19 -5.65
CA PHE A 224 13.17 -11.30 -4.78
C PHE A 224 12.76 -12.06 -3.53
N THR A 225 13.02 -11.52 -2.34
CA THR A 225 12.62 -12.12 -1.05
C THR A 225 11.15 -11.85 -0.68
N ARG A 226 10.42 -11.13 -1.54
CA ARG A 226 9.06 -10.63 -1.31
C ARG A 226 8.10 -11.21 -2.33
N ASN A 227 6.82 -11.30 -1.96
CA ASN A 227 5.77 -11.77 -2.87
C ASN A 227 5.27 -10.60 -3.71
N ILE A 228 5.36 -10.72 -5.03
CA ILE A 228 4.94 -9.68 -5.96
C ILE A 228 3.93 -10.29 -6.91
N GLN A 229 2.77 -9.67 -7.02
CA GLN A 229 1.73 -10.02 -7.97
C GLN A 229 1.37 -8.78 -8.77
N ILE A 230 1.49 -8.87 -10.09
CA ILE A 230 1.27 -7.75 -11.00
C ILE A 230 0.33 -8.21 -12.08
N GLY A 231 -0.76 -7.47 -12.24
CA GLY A 231 -1.74 -7.63 -13.30
C GLY A 231 -1.24 -6.93 -14.55
N ILE A 232 -1.49 -7.54 -15.70
CA ILE A 232 -1.06 -7.05 -17.00
C ILE A 232 -2.33 -6.86 -17.83
N PRO A 233 -2.52 -5.69 -18.48
CA PRO A 233 -3.61 -5.52 -19.42
C PRO A 233 -3.63 -6.66 -20.45
N SER A 234 -4.79 -7.27 -20.68
CA SER A 234 -4.92 -8.44 -21.57
C SER A 234 -4.39 -8.16 -22.98
N GLU A 235 -4.62 -6.95 -23.50
CA GLU A 235 -4.11 -6.49 -24.80
C GLU A 235 -2.57 -6.53 -24.88
N GLU A 236 -1.87 -6.11 -23.82
CA GLU A 236 -0.41 -6.17 -23.77
C GLU A 236 0.10 -7.60 -23.54
N ALA A 237 -0.61 -8.37 -22.70
CA ALA A 237 -0.25 -9.74 -22.38
C ALA A 237 -0.29 -10.64 -23.61
N ASP A 238 -1.28 -10.48 -24.47
CA ASP A 238 -1.46 -11.28 -25.69
C ASP A 238 -0.85 -10.63 -26.94
N GLY A 239 -0.41 -9.38 -26.82
CA GLY A 239 0.31 -8.64 -27.84
C GLY A 239 1.73 -9.14 -28.10
N GLN A 240 2.41 -8.45 -29.04
CA GLN A 240 3.77 -8.81 -29.45
C GLN A 240 4.76 -8.78 -28.28
N ASP A 241 4.68 -7.77 -27.41
CA ASP A 241 5.57 -7.61 -26.26
C ASP A 241 5.37 -8.72 -25.23
N GLY A 242 4.11 -9.05 -24.90
CA GLY A 242 3.80 -10.16 -24.02
C GLY A 242 4.31 -11.50 -24.55
N ASN A 243 4.15 -11.75 -25.85
CA ASN A 243 4.70 -12.95 -26.49
C ASN A 243 6.23 -12.96 -26.48
N ALA A 244 6.89 -11.83 -26.73
CA ALA A 244 8.35 -11.74 -26.65
C ALA A 244 8.86 -12.10 -25.24
N VAL A 245 8.26 -11.55 -24.18
CA VAL A 245 8.62 -11.88 -22.79
C VAL A 245 8.35 -13.35 -22.47
N ARG A 246 7.24 -13.93 -22.95
CA ARG A 246 6.95 -15.38 -22.78
C ARG A 246 8.04 -16.23 -23.43
N GLU A 247 8.41 -15.92 -24.66
CA GLU A 247 9.42 -16.66 -25.42
C GLU A 247 10.84 -16.50 -24.83
N GLU A 248 11.15 -15.34 -24.24
CA GLU A 248 12.45 -15.09 -23.61
C GLU A 248 12.59 -15.84 -22.27
N TYR A 249 11.58 -15.75 -21.39
CA TYR A 249 11.71 -16.19 -20.00
C TYR A 249 11.04 -17.53 -19.65
N PHE A 250 10.10 -18.02 -20.49
CA PHE A 250 9.28 -19.20 -20.18
C PHE A 250 9.37 -20.33 -21.22
N ARG A 251 10.01 -20.10 -22.37
CA ARG A 251 10.13 -21.07 -23.50
C ARG A 251 10.83 -22.37 -23.14
N SER A 252 11.78 -22.33 -22.20
CA SER A 252 12.58 -23.50 -21.79
C SER A 252 11.80 -24.53 -20.98
N SER A 253 10.54 -24.27 -20.63
CA SER A 253 9.81 -25.10 -19.68
C SER A 253 9.49 -26.50 -20.20
N GLY A 254 9.55 -26.77 -21.51
CA GLY A 254 9.40 -28.11 -22.10
C GLY A 254 8.07 -28.84 -21.78
N ILE A 255 7.14 -28.20 -21.08
CA ILE A 255 5.87 -28.80 -20.67
C ILE A 255 4.89 -28.64 -21.81
N SER A 256 4.95 -29.59 -22.74
CA SER A 256 3.84 -29.88 -23.64
C SER A 256 2.74 -30.58 -22.85
N ASN A 257 1.64 -29.85 -22.70
CA ASN A 257 0.27 -30.33 -22.53
C ASN A 257 -0.20 -30.97 -21.21
N VAL A 258 -1.48 -30.64 -20.96
CA VAL A 258 -2.49 -31.36 -20.17
C VAL A 258 -2.49 -31.07 -18.66
N ARG A 259 -3.15 -29.96 -18.28
CA ARG A 259 -3.84 -29.68 -16.98
C ARG A 259 -3.30 -28.62 -16.02
N ARG A 260 -2.25 -27.84 -16.32
CA ARG A 260 -1.93 -26.66 -15.48
C ARG A 260 -1.68 -25.43 -16.33
N ASP A 261 -2.68 -24.55 -16.34
CA ASP A 261 -2.81 -23.29 -17.08
C ASP A 261 -1.89 -22.17 -16.56
N VAL A 262 -0.64 -22.47 -16.25
CA VAL A 262 0.32 -21.49 -15.69
C VAL A 262 1.72 -21.78 -16.23
N ASN A 263 2.31 -20.81 -16.93
CA ASN A 263 3.73 -20.85 -17.28
C ASN A 263 4.55 -20.57 -16.02
N VAL A 264 5.55 -21.40 -15.74
CA VAL A 264 6.37 -21.26 -14.53
C VAL A 264 7.84 -21.31 -14.89
N THR A 265 8.58 -20.27 -14.50
CA THR A 265 10.05 -20.28 -14.57
C THR A 265 10.64 -20.30 -13.15
N LYS A 266 11.76 -21.00 -12.98
CA LYS A 266 12.43 -21.16 -11.68
C LYS A 266 13.66 -20.28 -11.61
N HIS A 267 13.90 -19.70 -10.44
CA HIS A 267 15.12 -18.94 -10.21
C HIS A 267 16.32 -19.88 -10.25
N LYS A 268 17.49 -19.40 -10.69
CA LYS A 268 18.75 -20.17 -10.70
C LYS A 268 19.15 -20.73 -9.32
N SER A 269 18.69 -20.11 -8.23
CA SER A 269 18.90 -20.61 -6.86
C SER A 269 17.99 -21.77 -6.45
N GLY A 270 16.97 -22.10 -7.24
CA GLY A 270 15.93 -23.08 -6.91
C GLY A 270 14.91 -22.64 -5.84
N LYS A 271 15.12 -21.50 -5.16
CA LYS A 271 14.24 -21.00 -4.08
C LYS A 271 13.10 -20.10 -4.57
N GLY A 272 13.24 -19.49 -5.74
CA GLY A 272 12.25 -18.58 -6.32
C GLY A 272 11.52 -19.18 -7.51
N SER A 273 10.31 -18.69 -7.78
CA SER A 273 9.63 -18.94 -9.05
C SER A 273 8.77 -17.77 -9.49
N VAL A 274 8.68 -17.58 -10.80
CA VAL A 274 7.72 -16.67 -11.41
C VAL A 274 6.65 -17.50 -12.11
N HIS A 275 5.40 -17.17 -11.83
CA HIS A 275 4.21 -17.78 -12.40
C HIS A 275 3.53 -16.76 -13.29
N TRP A 276 3.20 -17.14 -14.52
CA TRP A 276 2.35 -16.36 -15.41
C TRP A 276 1.08 -17.15 -15.67
N ALA A 277 -0.06 -16.64 -15.22
CA ALA A 277 -1.34 -17.30 -15.42
C ALA A 277 -1.80 -17.24 -16.89
N ARG A 278 -2.35 -18.35 -17.39
CA ARG A 278 -2.97 -18.40 -18.73
C ARG A 278 -4.27 -17.59 -18.72
N GLY A 279 -4.49 -16.82 -19.78
CA GLY A 279 -5.36 -15.64 -19.78
C GLY A 279 -4.53 -14.35 -19.80
N GLY A 280 -3.24 -14.43 -19.43
CA GLY A 280 -2.28 -13.34 -19.64
C GLY A 280 -2.29 -12.27 -18.55
N GLU A 281 -3.35 -12.23 -17.74
CA GLU A 281 -3.71 -11.07 -16.94
C GLU A 281 -2.86 -10.85 -15.68
N TRP A 282 -2.02 -11.80 -15.24
CA TRP A 282 -1.09 -11.52 -14.13
C TRP A 282 0.16 -12.40 -14.07
N MET A 283 1.19 -11.83 -13.47
CA MET A 283 2.46 -12.43 -13.13
C MET A 283 2.67 -12.44 -11.61
N THR A 284 3.19 -13.54 -11.06
CA THR A 284 3.45 -13.69 -9.63
C THR A 284 4.86 -14.19 -9.36
N PHE A 285 5.67 -13.37 -8.69
CA PHE A 285 6.98 -13.72 -8.18
C PHE A 285 6.81 -14.25 -6.75
N ARG A 286 7.28 -15.47 -6.49
CA ARG A 286 7.25 -16.12 -5.19
C ARG A 286 8.65 -16.53 -4.76
N TRP A 287 8.91 -16.40 -3.47
CA TRP A 287 10.14 -16.87 -2.84
C TRP A 287 9.83 -17.83 -1.72
N ARG A 288 10.52 -18.97 -1.70
CA ARG A 288 10.45 -19.91 -0.58
C ARG A 288 11.50 -19.49 0.45
N ASN A 289 11.01 -19.06 1.61
CA ASN A 289 11.83 -18.88 2.81
C ASN A 289 12.23 -20.25 3.37
#